data_AF-A0A800EAI6-F1
#
_entry.id   AF-A0A800EAI6-F1
#
_cell.length_a   1.000
_cell.length_b   1.000
_cell.length_c   1.000
_cell.angle_alpha   90.00
_cell.angle_beta   90.00
_cell.angle_gamma   90.00
#
_symmetry.space_group_name_H-M   'P 1'
#
loop_
_entity.id
_entity.type
_entity.pdbx_description
1 polymer ?
#
loop_
_entity_poly.entity_id
_entity_poly.type
_entity_poly.pdbx_seq_one_letter_code
_entity_poly.pdbx_strand_id
1 'polypeptide(L)'
;MAITPDMDMKAEISDGEEGVLMRQKIKEKGLKISFDFGTQVPKEMKKLIVEARTLHSMTDAVNVLTKQGWEFSGSDIQTDENVTYYYYYMQRK
;
A
#
# COMPACT_ATOMS: atom_id res chain seq x y z
N MET A 1 48.56 -2.13 -21.38
CA MET A 1 47.51 -1.49 -20.58
C MET A 1 46.28 -2.36 -20.67
N ALA A 2 45.99 -3.13 -19.61
CA ALA A 2 44.76 -3.89 -19.49
C ALA A 2 43.86 -3.15 -18.49
N ILE A 3 42.64 -2.87 -18.90
CA ILE A 3 41.58 -2.30 -18.07
C ILE A 3 40.80 -3.49 -17.50
N THR A 4 40.72 -3.59 -16.18
CA THR A 4 39.92 -4.59 -15.43
C THR A 4 39.27 -3.90 -14.23
N PRO A 5 38.14 -4.40 -13.70
CA PRO A 5 36.80 -4.03 -14.14
C PRO A 5 36.04 -3.26 -13.05
N ASP A 6 34.94 -2.62 -13.46
CA ASP A 6 33.93 -2.00 -12.60
C ASP A 6 33.56 -2.90 -11.40
N MET A 7 33.64 -2.32 -10.21
CA MET A 7 33.15 -2.94 -8.99
C MET A 7 31.63 -2.97 -9.04
N ASP A 8 31.08 -4.10 -9.48
CA ASP A 8 29.69 -4.49 -9.24
C ASP A 8 29.43 -4.47 -7.73
N MET A 9 28.89 -3.36 -7.21
CA MET A 9 28.32 -3.30 -5.86
C MET A 9 27.01 -4.10 -5.84
N LYS A 10 27.12 -5.43 -5.90
CA LYS A 10 26.05 -6.29 -5.43
C LYS A 10 26.01 -6.15 -3.91
N ALA A 11 25.07 -5.34 -3.43
CA ALA A 11 24.74 -5.29 -2.02
C ALA A 11 24.24 -6.69 -1.60
N GLU A 12 25.13 -7.49 -1.03
CA GLU A 12 24.78 -8.74 -0.36
C GLU A 12 23.98 -8.39 0.89
N ILE A 13 22.67 -8.61 0.83
CA ILE A 13 21.80 -8.46 2.00
C ILE A 13 22.07 -9.67 2.90
N SER A 14 22.88 -9.46 3.94
CA SER A 14 23.16 -10.44 4.99
C SER A 14 21.88 -10.97 5.63
N ASP A 15 21.75 -12.28 5.82
CA ASP A 15 20.58 -12.90 6.48
C ASP A 15 20.54 -12.76 8.01
N GLY A 16 21.42 -11.93 8.58
CA GLY A 16 21.38 -11.56 10.00
C GLY A 16 20.21 -10.64 10.37
N GLU A 17 20.06 -10.35 11.68
CA GLU A 17 19.02 -9.46 12.22
C GLU A 17 18.96 -8.11 11.48
N GLU A 18 20.11 -7.60 11.03
CA GLU A 18 20.24 -6.36 10.28
C GLU A 18 19.62 -6.44 8.87
N GLY A 19 19.73 -7.57 8.18
CA GLY A 19 19.05 -7.79 6.90
C GLY A 19 17.56 -8.07 7.05
N VAL A 20 17.13 -8.66 8.17
CA VAL A 20 15.70 -8.76 8.51
C VAL A 20 15.10 -7.37 8.76
N LEU A 21 15.81 -6.51 9.50
CA LEU A 21 15.41 -5.11 9.75
C LEU A 21 15.43 -4.28 8.46
N MET A 22 16.43 -4.44 7.59
CA MET A 22 16.46 -3.78 6.28
C MET A 22 15.29 -4.24 5.40
N ARG A 23 14.98 -5.54 5.35
CA ARG A 23 13.81 -6.06 4.62
C ARG A 23 12.49 -5.57 5.20
N GLN A 24 12.38 -5.42 6.52
CA GLN A 24 11.22 -4.80 7.18
C GLN A 24 11.09 -3.32 6.83
N LYS A 25 12.18 -2.55 6.88
CA LYS A 25 12.19 -1.13 6.49
C LYS A 25 11.92 -0.92 5.00
N ILE A 26 12.36 -1.83 4.14
CA ILE A 26 12.04 -1.82 2.70
C ILE A 26 10.56 -2.18 2.50
N LYS A 27 10.00 -3.12 3.28
CA LYS A 27 8.54 -3.41 3.28
C LYS A 27 7.71 -2.19 3.71
N GLU A 28 8.22 -1.34 4.59
CA GLU A 28 7.51 -0.14 5.07
C GLU A 28 7.42 1.00 4.03
N LYS A 29 8.18 0.95 2.93
CA LYS A 29 8.07 1.94 1.83
C LYS A 29 6.99 1.61 0.79
N GLY A 30 6.16 0.61 1.03
CA GLY A 30 5.10 0.20 0.11
C GLY A 30 3.80 0.98 0.29
N LEU A 31 3.04 1.15 -0.80
CA LEU A 31 1.66 1.63 -0.73
C LEU A 31 0.83 0.72 0.18
N LYS A 32 0.19 1.30 1.20
CA LYS A 32 -0.75 0.60 2.08
C LYS A 32 -2.16 1.12 1.83
N ILE A 33 -3.06 0.21 1.50
CA ILE A 33 -4.48 0.52 1.26
C ILE A 33 -5.31 -0.04 2.42
N SER A 34 -6.27 0.75 2.88
CA SER A 34 -7.26 0.35 3.88
C SER A 34 -8.62 0.93 3.54
N PHE A 35 -9.68 0.18 3.82
CA PHE A 35 -11.04 0.68 3.77
C PHE A 35 -11.51 1.08 5.16
N ASP A 36 -12.05 2.29 5.27
CA ASP A 36 -12.73 2.78 6.47
C ASP A 36 -14.24 2.86 6.21
N PHE A 37 -15.01 2.14 7.01
CA PHE A 37 -16.48 2.11 6.95
C PHE A 37 -17.11 2.72 8.21
N GLY A 38 -16.32 3.41 9.04
CA GLY A 38 -16.76 3.96 10.32
C GLY A 38 -17.03 2.89 11.39
N THR A 39 -17.82 3.26 12.40
CA THR A 39 -17.99 2.46 13.63
C THR A 39 -18.88 1.24 13.48
N GLN A 40 -19.76 1.21 12.47
CA GLN A 40 -20.64 0.07 12.22
C GLN A 40 -20.23 -0.60 10.91
N VAL A 41 -19.42 -1.67 11.02
CA VAL A 41 -18.95 -2.43 9.88
C VAL A 41 -19.79 -3.71 9.73
N PRO A 42 -20.68 -3.81 8.73
CA PRO A 42 -21.40 -5.04 8.41
C PRO A 42 -20.44 -6.21 8.21
N LYS A 43 -20.86 -7.44 8.52
CA LYS A 43 -20.02 -8.65 8.36
C LYS A 43 -19.47 -8.81 6.94
N GLU A 44 -20.25 -8.42 5.93
CA GLU A 44 -19.87 -8.38 4.52
C GLU A 44 -18.65 -7.47 4.26
N MET A 45 -18.60 -6.30 4.91
CA MET A 45 -17.52 -5.33 4.72
C MET A 45 -16.21 -5.77 5.40
N LYS A 46 -16.27 -6.65 6.40
CA LYS A 46 -15.05 -7.21 7.04
C LYS A 46 -14.17 -7.96 6.05
N LYS A 47 -14.76 -8.60 5.03
CA LYS A 47 -14.00 -9.28 3.98
C LYS A 47 -13.19 -8.29 3.14
N LEU A 48 -13.79 -7.14 2.81
CA LEU A 48 -13.12 -6.09 2.05
C LEU A 48 -11.94 -5.49 2.82
N ILE A 49 -12.05 -5.34 4.15
CA ILE A 49 -10.93 -4.87 4.99
C ILE A 49 -9.73 -5.83 4.89
N VAL A 50 -9.98 -7.13 4.82
CA VAL A 50 -8.91 -8.12 4.65
C VAL A 50 -8.34 -8.08 3.23
N GLU A 51 -9.21 -7.98 2.22
CA GLU A 51 -8.84 -7.88 0.80
C GLU A 51 -8.01 -6.63 0.49
N ALA A 52 -8.22 -5.52 1.20
CA ALA A 52 -7.45 -4.28 1.02
C ALA A 52 -5.93 -4.49 1.10
N ARG A 53 -5.48 -5.49 1.88
CA ARG A 53 -4.05 -5.82 2.07
C ARG A 53 -3.38 -6.40 0.83
N THR A 54 -4.15 -6.88 -0.15
CA THR A 54 -3.63 -7.46 -1.40
C THR A 54 -3.72 -6.49 -2.57
N LEU A 55 -4.18 -5.25 -2.35
CA LEU A 55 -4.32 -4.25 -3.40
C LEU A 55 -3.02 -3.48 -3.60
N HIS A 56 -2.76 -3.10 -4.84
CA HIS A 56 -1.50 -2.45 -5.24
C HIS A 56 -1.69 -1.04 -5.81
N SER A 57 -2.94 -0.58 -5.99
CA SER A 57 -3.25 0.77 -6.44
C SER A 57 -4.60 1.26 -5.91
N MET A 58 -4.78 2.59 -5.87
CA MET A 58 -6.08 3.18 -5.53
C MET A 58 -7.16 2.83 -6.56
N THR A 59 -6.79 2.64 -7.83
CA THR A 59 -7.71 2.18 -8.87
C THR A 59 -8.25 0.79 -8.59
N ASP A 60 -7.41 -0.14 -8.12
CA ASP A 60 -7.86 -1.48 -7.71
C ASP A 60 -8.87 -1.39 -6.57
N ALA A 61 -8.59 -0.52 -5.59
CA ALA A 61 -9.45 -0.27 -4.45
C ALA A 61 -10.84 0.26 -4.87
N VAL A 62 -10.87 1.26 -5.76
CA VAL A 62 -12.11 1.80 -6.32
C VAL A 62 -12.87 0.74 -7.11
N ASN A 63 -12.19 -0.05 -7.93
CA ASN A 63 -12.80 -1.11 -8.73
C ASN A 63 -13.44 -2.20 -7.84
N VAL A 64 -12.77 -2.61 -6.76
CA VAL A 64 -13.30 -3.56 -5.78
C VAL A 64 -14.56 -3.00 -5.13
N LEU A 65 -14.52 -1.76 -4.63
CA LEU A 65 -15.67 -1.12 -3.97
C LEU A 65 -16.85 -0.90 -4.94
N THR A 66 -16.57 -0.53 -6.19
CA THR A 66 -17.59 -0.33 -7.22
C THR A 66 -18.38 -1.60 -7.50
N LYS A 67 -17.71 -2.76 -7.56
CA LYS A 67 -18.37 -4.08 -7.69
C LYS A 67 -19.28 -4.41 -6.49
N GLN A 68 -19.08 -3.75 -5.35
CA GLN A 68 -19.87 -3.90 -4.12
C GLN A 68 -20.94 -2.81 -3.95
N GLY A 69 -21.20 -2.02 -4.99
CA GLY A 69 -22.26 -1.00 -5.01
C GLY A 69 -21.88 0.34 -4.39
N TRP A 70 -20.58 0.61 -4.22
CA TRP A 70 -20.09 1.92 -3.83
C TRP A 70 -19.77 2.77 -5.06
N GLU A 71 -19.93 4.08 -4.93
CA GLU A 71 -19.66 5.06 -5.98
C GLU A 71 -18.68 6.10 -5.48
N PHE A 72 -17.77 6.51 -6.35
CA PHE A 72 -16.81 7.56 -6.03
C PHE A 72 -17.52 8.91 -5.86
N SER A 73 -17.27 9.57 -4.74
CA SER A 73 -17.85 10.88 -4.41
C SER A 73 -16.83 12.01 -4.41
N GLY A 74 -15.54 11.71 -4.23
CA GLY A 74 -14.48 12.71 -4.26
C GLY A 74 -13.16 12.19 -3.71
N SER A 75 -12.14 13.03 -3.69
CA SER A 75 -10.82 12.68 -3.21
C SER A 75 -10.11 13.86 -2.58
N ASP A 76 -9.19 13.57 -1.66
CA ASP A 76 -8.28 14.54 -1.09
C ASP A 76 -6.86 13.95 -0.95
N ILE A 77 -5.86 14.82 -0.87
CA ILE A 77 -4.46 14.43 -0.70
C ILE A 77 -3.89 15.25 0.45
N GLN A 78 -3.44 14.54 1.49
CA GLN A 78 -2.75 15.14 2.62
C GLN A 78 -1.32 14.64 2.67
N THR A 79 -0.36 15.54 2.79
CA THR A 79 1.04 15.19 3.03
C THR A 79 1.42 15.62 4.43
N ASP A 80 1.94 14.69 5.21
CA ASP A 80 2.49 14.95 6.55
C ASP A 80 3.91 14.40 6.63
N GLU A 81 4.87 15.28 6.92
CA GLU A 81 6.32 15.04 6.92
C GLU A 81 6.80 14.23 5.70
N ASN A 82 6.83 12.90 5.82
CA ASN A 82 7.33 11.94 4.82
C ASN A 82 6.26 10.95 4.31
N VAL A 83 5.00 11.14 4.67
CA VAL A 83 3.88 10.27 4.29
C VAL A 83 2.84 11.08 3.52
N THR A 84 2.46 10.57 2.34
CA THR A 84 1.34 11.12 1.57
C THR A 84 0.15 10.18 1.69
N TYR A 85 -0.95 10.71 2.21
CA TYR A 85 -2.23 10.06 2.32
C TYR A 85 -3.11 10.44 1.12
N TYR A 86 -3.61 9.43 0.42
CA TYR A 86 -4.58 9.59 -0.67
C TYR A 86 -5.94 9.14 -0.16
N TYR A 87 -6.86 10.07 0.04
CA TYR A 87 -8.22 9.79 0.50
C TYR A 87 -9.16 9.72 -0.70
N TYR A 88 -9.87 8.61 -0.82
CA TYR A 88 -10.90 8.41 -1.84
C TYR A 88 -12.21 8.19 -1.10
N TYR A 89 -13.10 9.17 -1.21
CA TYR A 89 -14.42 9.12 -0.61
C TYR A 89 -15.35 8.34 -1.53
N MET A 90 -16.02 7.36 -0.95
CA MET A 90 -16.95 6.48 -1.64
C MET A 90 -18.27 6.49 -0.87
N GLN A 91 -19.38 6.52 -1.59
CA GLN A 91 -20.74 6.47 -1.03
C GLN A 91 -21.47 5.22 -1.53
N ARG A 92 -22.22 4.55 -0.66
CA ARG A 92 -23.05 3.41 -1.08
C ARG A 92 -24.42 3.95 -1.51
N LYS A 93 -24.90 3.49 -2.67
CA LYS A 93 -26.26 3.76 -3.14
C LYS A 93 -27.31 3.09 -2.24
#